data_AF-A0A4R4DR69-F1
#
_entry.id   AF-A0A4R4DR69-F1
#
_cell.length_a   1.000
_cell.length_b   1.000
_cell.length_c   1.000
_cell.angle_alpha   90.00
_cell.angle_beta   90.00
_cell.angle_gamma   90.00
#
_symmetry.space_group_name_H-M   'P 1'
#
loop_
_entity.id
_entity.type
_entity.pdbx_description
1 polymer ?
#
loop_
_entity_poly.entity_id
_entity_poly.type
_entity_poly.pdbx_seq_one_letter_code
_entity_poly.pdbx_strand_id
1 'polypeptide(L)'
;MTGDDTVPGAGTVLAVRGSVLDLGFAPGDLPAVNEAAEIAWDMTPEPLVAHRVRGVAPRDTGACVAAESLGLAAGTLAAGP
;
A
#
# COMPACT_ATOMS: atom_id res chain seq x y z
N MET A 1 -12.57 23.91 -5.22
CA MET A 1 -11.90 23.51 -6.47
C MET A 1 -10.82 22.53 -6.05
N THR A 2 -10.92 21.32 -6.57
CA THR A 2 -10.35 20.05 -6.08
C THR A 2 -8.85 20.15 -5.83
N GLY A 3 -8.43 20.01 -4.56
CA GLY A 3 -7.04 19.67 -4.27
C GLY A 3 -6.85 18.24 -4.73
N ASP A 4 -6.03 18.06 -5.76
CA ASP A 4 -5.50 16.77 -6.14
C ASP A 4 -4.53 16.37 -5.02
N ASP A 5 -5.07 15.80 -3.93
CA ASP A 5 -4.29 15.29 -2.80
C ASP A 5 -3.71 13.92 -3.19
N THR A 6 -3.06 13.87 -4.35
CA THR A 6 -2.19 12.75 -4.71
C THR A 6 -0.94 12.93 -3.89
N VAL A 7 -0.97 12.37 -2.68
CA VAL A 7 0.22 12.17 -1.87
C VAL A 7 1.23 11.42 -2.74
N PRO A 8 2.43 11.95 -3.02
CA PRO A 8 3.44 11.22 -3.77
C PRO A 8 3.68 9.87 -3.10
N GLY A 9 3.77 8.80 -3.89
CA GLY A 9 3.85 7.43 -3.36
C GLY A 9 2.49 6.79 -3.02
N ALA A 10 1.36 7.48 -3.19
CA ALA A 10 0.05 6.91 -2.89
C ALA A 10 -0.22 5.62 -3.68
N GLY A 11 -0.52 4.55 -2.94
CA GLY A 11 -0.93 3.26 -3.46
C GLY A 11 -2.37 2.90 -3.08
N THR A 12 -2.83 1.75 -3.53
CA THR A 12 -4.15 1.21 -3.18
C THR A 12 -4.05 -0.28 -2.93
N VAL A 13 -4.72 -0.75 -1.88
CA VAL A 13 -4.82 -2.19 -1.60
C VAL A 13 -5.68 -2.84 -2.69
N LEU A 14 -5.07 -3.71 -3.50
CA LEU A 14 -5.75 -4.48 -4.55
C LEU A 14 -6.30 -5.80 -4.01
N ALA A 15 -5.56 -6.46 -3.12
CA ALA A 15 -5.96 -7.70 -2.49
C ALA A 15 -5.34 -7.88 -1.10
N VAL A 16 -6.05 -8.60 -0.23
CA VAL A 16 -5.60 -8.95 1.13
C VAL A 16 -5.66 -10.47 1.28
N ARG A 17 -4.54 -11.09 1.68
CA ARG A 17 -4.39 -12.55 1.87
C ARG A 17 -3.69 -12.82 3.19
N GLY A 18 -4.44 -12.69 4.29
CA GLY A 18 -3.84 -12.61 5.62
C GLY A 18 -2.85 -11.44 5.65
N SER A 19 -1.64 -11.66 6.17
CA SER A 19 -0.59 -10.64 6.27
C SER A 19 0.01 -10.17 4.94
N VAL A 20 -0.33 -10.80 3.81
CA VAL A 20 0.17 -10.41 2.48
C VAL A 20 -0.84 -9.50 1.79
N LEU A 21 -0.37 -8.33 1.36
CA LEU A 21 -1.14 -7.31 0.67
C LEU A 21 -0.59 -7.15 -0.74
N ASP A 22 -1.45 -7.17 -1.75
CA ASP A 22 -1.07 -6.70 -3.09
C ASP A 22 -1.44 -5.22 -3.16
N LEU A 23 -0.44 -4.35 -3.32
CA LEU A 23 -0.61 -2.90 -3.42
C LEU A 23 -0.31 -2.43 -4.84
N GLY A 24 -1.24 -1.68 -5.44
CA GLY A 24 -1.03 -0.99 -6.71
C GLY A 24 -0.55 0.43 -6.46
N PHE A 25 0.46 0.87 -7.20
CA PHE A 25 1.00 2.24 -7.14
C PHE A 25 0.91 2.89 -8.51
N ALA A 26 1.02 4.22 -8.55
CA ALA A 26 1.21 4.91 -9.82
C ALA A 26 2.56 4.49 -10.46
N PRO A 27 2.68 4.52 -11.80
CA PRO A 27 3.94 4.20 -12.47
C PRO A 27 5.08 5.10 -11.98
N GLY A 28 6.14 4.49 -11.45
CA GLY A 28 7.29 5.22 -10.89
C GLY A 28 7.25 5.41 -9.37
N ASP A 29 6.10 5.18 -8.73
CA ASP A 29 5.89 5.36 -7.29
C ASP A 29 5.95 4.03 -6.50
N LEU A 30 6.31 2.94 -7.16
CA LEU A 30 6.43 1.63 -6.52
C LEU A 30 7.67 1.63 -5.59
N PRO A 31 7.50 1.46 -4.27
CA PRO A 31 8.62 1.45 -3.32
C PRO A 31 9.64 0.37 -3.67
N ALA A 32 10.91 0.53 -3.32
CA ALA A 32 11.93 -0.48 -3.48
C ALA A 32 11.62 -1.75 -2.65
N VAL A 33 12.24 -2.88 -3.00
CA VAL A 33 12.13 -4.09 -2.16
C VAL A 33 12.80 -3.81 -0.81
N ASN A 34 12.14 -4.21 0.27
CA ASN A 34 12.42 -3.92 1.69
C ASN A 34 12.11 -2.49 2.13
N GLU A 35 11.56 -1.64 1.27
CA GLU A 35 11.05 -0.34 1.66
C GLU A 35 9.66 -0.46 2.29
N ALA A 36 9.40 0.40 3.27
CA ALA A 36 8.11 0.49 3.94
C ALA A 36 7.16 1.38 3.14
N ALA A 37 5.90 0.96 3.05
CA ALA A 37 4.76 1.76 2.62
C ALA A 37 3.83 1.93 3.82
N GLU A 38 3.34 3.14 4.04
CA GLU A 38 2.43 3.46 5.13
C GLU A 38 1.00 3.43 4.64
N ILE A 39 0.19 2.50 5.11
CA ILE A 39 -1.21 2.38 4.70
C ILE A 39 -2.06 3.23 5.65
N ALA A 40 -2.75 4.23 5.09
CA ALA A 40 -3.74 5.00 5.83
C ALA A 40 -4.93 4.09 6.14
N TRP A 41 -4.96 3.57 7.37
CA TRP A 41 -5.93 2.57 7.79
C TRP A 41 -6.87 3.14 8.85
N ASP A 42 -8.12 3.38 8.47
CA ASP A 42 -9.12 4.07 9.30
C ASP A 42 -9.53 3.33 10.58
N MET A 43 -9.08 2.09 10.78
CA MET A 43 -9.41 1.29 11.96
C MET A 43 -8.52 1.59 13.16
N THR A 44 -7.34 2.17 12.94
CA THR A 44 -6.37 2.51 14.00
C THR A 44 -5.90 3.95 13.85
N PRO A 45 -5.57 4.64 14.95
CA PRO A 45 -4.99 5.99 14.88
C PRO A 45 -3.56 5.99 14.30
N GLU A 46 -2.90 4.83 14.29
CA GLU A 46 -1.56 4.64 13.72
C GLU A 46 -1.67 4.07 12.30
N PRO A 47 -0.84 4.53 11.35
CA PRO A 47 -0.80 3.98 10.00
C PRO A 47 -0.27 2.54 10.02
N LEU A 48 -0.83 1.71 9.15
CA LEU A 48 -0.38 0.33 9.03
C LEU A 48 0.88 0.26 8.16
N VAL A 49 2.01 -0.17 8.73
CA VAL A 49 3.27 -0.30 7.99
C VAL A 49 3.31 -1.62 7.24
N ALA A 50 3.52 -1.56 5.91
CA ALA A 50 3.69 -2.71 5.05
C ALA A 50 5.03 -2.66 4.31
N HIS A 51 5.82 -3.74 4.35
CA HIS A 51 7.11 -3.78 3.66
C HIS A 51 6.98 -4.48 2.32
N ARG A 52 7.48 -3.87 1.23
CA ARG A 52 7.49 -4.51 -0.09
C ARG A 52 8.47 -5.68 -0.07
N VAL A 53 7.98 -6.88 -0.36
CA VAL A 53 8.81 -8.09 -0.46
C VAL A 53 9.18 -8.44 -1.90
N ARG A 54 8.35 -8.08 -2.88
CA ARG A 54 8.67 -8.27 -4.31
C ARG A 54 7.81 -7.41 -5.23
N GLY A 55 8.23 -7.26 -6.48
CA GLY A 55 7.33 -6.88 -7.56
C GLY A 55 6.46 -8.05 -8.00
N VAL A 56 5.24 -7.78 -8.41
CA VAL A 56 4.36 -8.72 -9.11
C VAL A 56 3.96 -8.11 -10.45
N ALA A 57 3.38 -8.89 -11.36
CA ALA A 57 2.85 -8.35 -12.61
C ALA A 57 1.41 -7.85 -12.36
N PRO A 58 1.01 -6.67 -12.87
CA PRO A 58 1.80 -5.72 -13.68
C PRO A 58 2.85 -4.94 -12.88
N ARG A 59 3.83 -4.35 -13.58
CA ARG A 59 5.08 -3.76 -13.04
C ARG A 59 4.89 -2.74 -11.93
N ASP A 60 3.70 -2.17 -11.83
CA ASP A 60 3.29 -1.12 -10.89
C ASP A 60 2.57 -1.71 -9.66
N THR A 61 2.70 -3.03 -9.43
CA THR A 61 2.14 -3.73 -8.27
C THR A 61 3.24 -4.34 -7.41
N GLY A 62 3.17 -4.09 -6.11
CA GLY A 62 4.05 -4.67 -5.10
C GLY A 62 3.29 -5.67 -4.24
N ALA A 63 3.89 -6.83 -3.99
CA ALA A 63 3.46 -7.66 -2.86
C ALA A 63 4.15 -7.12 -1.60
N CYS A 64 3.36 -6.79 -0.60
CA CYS A 64 3.79 -6.23 0.67
C CYS A 64 3.35 -7.12 1.83
N VAL A 65 4.07 -7.07 2.95
CA VAL A 65 3.70 -7.78 4.18
C VAL A 65 3.46 -6.76 5.28
N ALA A 66 2.31 -6.87 5.95
CA ALA A 66 1.93 -6.04 7.08
C ALA A 66 1.80 -6.88 8.36
N ALA A 67 2.13 -6.30 9.51
CA ALA A 67 2.05 -7.00 10.80
C ALA A 67 0.60 -7.32 11.20
N GLU A 68 -0.34 -6.41 10.89
CA GLU A 68 -1.76 -6.53 11.14
C GLU A 68 -2.52 -6.24 9.83
N SER A 69 -3.54 -7.02 9.51
CA SER A 69 -4.32 -6.86 8.25
C SER A 69 -5.78 -7.23 8.41
N LEU A 70 -6.18 -7.54 9.64
CA LEU A 70 -7.51 -8.04 9.96
C LEU A 70 -8.51 -6.90 9.85
N GLY A 71 -9.44 -6.99 8.90
CA GLY A 71 -10.41 -5.92 8.60
C GLY A 71 -9.97 -4.94 7.52
N LEU A 72 -8.76 -5.09 6.96
CA LEU A 72 -8.33 -4.31 5.79
C LEU A 72 -9.10 -4.77 4.54
N ALA A 73 -9.66 -3.83 3.80
CA ALA A 73 -10.44 -4.10 2.60
C ALA A 73 -9.64 -3.73 1.35
N ALA A 74 -9.96 -4.39 0.23
CA ALA A 74 -9.52 -3.90 -1.07
C ALA A 74 -10.12 -2.51 -1.33
N GLY A 75 -9.34 -1.61 -1.92
CA GLY A 75 -9.68 -0.21 -2.15
C GLY A 75 -9.23 0.75 -1.04
N THR A 76 -8.68 0.26 0.09
CA THR A 76 -8.06 1.14 1.09
C THR A 76 -6.84 1.85 0.50
N LEU A 77 -6.72 3.15 0.77
CA LEU A 77 -5.61 3.97 0.30
C LEU A 77 -4.34 3.67 1.09
N ALA A 78 -3.22 3.57 0.38
CA ALA A 78 -1.88 3.54 0.95
C ALA A 78 -1.15 4.83 0.60
N ALA A 79 -0.29 5.31 1.48
CA ALA A 79 0.72 6.31 1.18
C ALA A 79 2.06 5.61 0.98
N GLY A 80 2.86 6.15 0.06
CA GLY A 80 4.24 5.74 -0.10
C GLY A 80 5.12 6.55 0.85
N PRO A 81 6.43 6.22 0.90
CA PRO A 81 7.40 6.99 1.67
C PRO A 81 7.53 8.45 1.20
#